data_AF-A0A0G0XWN9-F1
#
_entry.id   AF-A0A0G0XWN9-F1
#
_cell.length_a   1.000
_cell.length_b   1.000
_cell.length_c   1.000
_cell.angle_alpha   90.00
_cell.angle_beta   90.00
_cell.angle_gamma   90.00
#
_symmetry.space_group_name_H-M   'P 1'
#
loop_
_entity.id
_entity.type
_entity.pdbx_description
1 polymer ?
#
loop_
_entity_poly.entity_id
_entity_poly.type
_entity_poly.pdbx_seq_one_letter_code
_entity_poly.pdbx_strand_id
1 'polypeptide(L)'
;MIKINSKPKIYEGGQALLMLLFFVLVGITVATAATFAVAANSEAATTQSEGIIAKEMADSGIEVAMLGILRDNDNYTGETITDLNGGTTVVTVTGGSIKTIDSIATNGSFVKKVEVIVTYSNNVLGIPTYWKEIN
;
A
#
# COMPACT_ATOMS: atom_id res chain seq x y z
N MET A 1 26.72 -73.16 -39.30
CA MET A 1 26.20 -72.67 -38.01
C MET A 1 26.36 -71.15 -38.00
N ILE A 2 25.29 -70.39 -38.20
CA ILE A 2 25.35 -68.91 -38.37
C ILE A 2 25.00 -68.26 -37.02
N LYS A 3 25.93 -67.46 -36.46
CA LYS A 3 25.68 -66.62 -35.28
C LYS A 3 25.13 -65.27 -35.73
N ILE A 4 23.86 -64.98 -35.43
CA ILE A 4 23.25 -63.66 -35.63
C ILE A 4 23.58 -62.81 -34.40
N ASN A 5 24.42 -61.78 -34.58
CA ASN A 5 24.71 -60.79 -33.56
C ASN A 5 23.79 -59.58 -33.74
N SER A 6 22.63 -59.58 -33.07
CA SER A 6 21.71 -58.44 -33.10
C SER A 6 22.10 -57.42 -32.02
N LYS A 7 22.64 -56.28 -32.43
CA LYS A 7 22.79 -55.12 -31.54
C LYS A 7 21.40 -54.66 -31.05
N PRO A 8 21.24 -54.27 -29.78
CA PRO A 8 19.94 -53.84 -29.26
C PRO A 8 19.48 -52.54 -29.95
N LYS A 9 18.23 -52.54 -30.41
CA LYS A 9 17.56 -51.37 -31.01
C LYS A 9 17.16 -50.41 -29.88
N ILE A 10 17.66 -49.18 -29.91
CA ILE A 10 17.28 -48.14 -28.94
C ILE A 10 15.85 -47.68 -29.29
N TYR A 11 14.94 -47.73 -28.32
CA TYR A 11 13.51 -47.41 -28.53
C TYR A 11 13.29 -45.89 -28.65
N GLU A 12 13.22 -45.37 -29.88
CA GLU A 12 13.02 -43.94 -30.18
C GLU A 12 11.71 -43.35 -29.61
N GLY A 13 10.66 -44.18 -29.45
CA GLY A 13 9.38 -43.75 -28.88
C GLY A 13 9.43 -43.36 -27.39
N GLY A 14 10.31 -44.00 -26.61
CA GLY A 14 10.51 -43.65 -25.20
C GLY A 14 11.26 -42.34 -25.02
N GLN A 15 12.20 -42.06 -25.93
CA GLN A 15 12.96 -40.80 -25.93
C GLN A 15 12.08 -39.60 -26.29
N ALA A 16 11.15 -39.76 -27.25
CA ALA A 16 10.20 -38.70 -27.60
C ALA A 16 9.26 -38.35 -26.43
N LEU A 17 8.77 -39.36 -25.69
CA LEU A 17 7.94 -39.16 -24.50
C LEU A 17 8.71 -38.45 -23.38
N LEU A 18 9.97 -38.83 -23.15
CA LEU A 18 10.84 -38.16 -22.18
C LEU A 18 11.09 -36.69 -22.57
N MET A 19 11.38 -36.41 -23.84
CA MET A 19 11.54 -35.03 -24.31
C MET A 19 10.27 -34.20 -24.15
N LEU A 20 9.10 -34.77 -24.44
CA LEU A 20 7.82 -34.11 -24.19
C LEU A 20 7.60 -33.83 -22.70
N LEU A 21 7.91 -34.81 -21.84
CA LEU A 21 7.79 -34.64 -20.39
C LEU A 21 8.71 -33.52 -19.88
N PHE A 22 9.98 -33.50 -20.32
CA PHE A 22 10.90 -32.43 -19.97
C PHE A 22 10.42 -31.07 -20.47
N PHE A 23 9.89 -31.00 -21.69
CA PHE A 23 9.36 -29.76 -22.25
C PHE A 23 8.17 -29.25 -21.43
N VAL A 24 7.24 -30.13 -21.06
CA VAL A 24 6.10 -29.79 -20.20
C VAL A 24 6.57 -29.34 -18.81
N LEU A 25 7.55 -30.04 -18.22
CA LEU A 25 8.09 -29.67 -16.92
C LEU A 25 8.74 -28.27 -16.96
N VAL A 26 9.58 -28.01 -17.96
CA VAL A 26 10.18 -26.68 -18.14
C VAL A 26 9.09 -25.62 -18.36
N GLY A 27 8.11 -25.91 -19.21
CA GLY A 27 6.97 -25.01 -19.45
C GLY A 27 6.21 -24.66 -18.18
N ILE A 28 5.90 -25.66 -17.34
CA ILE A 28 5.24 -25.44 -16.05
C ILE A 28 6.14 -24.61 -15.13
N THR A 29 7.43 -24.91 -15.02
CA THR A 29 8.33 -24.14 -14.14
C THR A 29 8.42 -22.67 -14.53
N VAL A 30 8.47 -22.37 -15.84
CA VAL A 30 8.49 -21.00 -16.35
C VAL A 30 7.16 -20.30 -16.10
N ALA A 31 6.03 -20.97 -16.36
CA ALA A 31 4.70 -20.42 -16.11
C ALA A 31 4.48 -20.11 -14.62
N THR A 32 4.91 -21.02 -13.74
CA THR A 32 4.86 -20.84 -12.29
C THR A 32 5.72 -19.66 -11.84
N ALA A 33 6.97 -19.56 -12.33
CA ALA A 33 7.84 -18.44 -12.02
C ALA A 33 7.26 -17.09 -12.46
N ALA A 34 6.69 -17.02 -13.67
CA ALA A 34 6.01 -15.82 -14.16
C ALA A 34 4.81 -15.44 -13.30
N THR A 35 4.00 -16.42 -12.90
CA THR A 35 2.83 -16.20 -12.03
C THR A 35 3.24 -15.64 -10.67
N PHE A 36 4.29 -16.20 -10.06
CA PHE A 36 4.80 -15.70 -8.79
C PHE A 36 5.35 -14.28 -8.90
N ALA A 37 6.07 -13.95 -9.99
CA ALA A 37 6.58 -12.61 -10.20
C ALA A 37 5.44 -11.57 -10.31
N VAL A 38 4.37 -11.91 -11.03
CA VAL A 38 3.18 -11.05 -11.13
C VAL A 38 2.48 -10.92 -9.78
N ALA A 39 2.32 -12.00 -9.03
CA ALA A 39 1.69 -11.96 -7.71
C ALA A 39 2.48 -11.07 -6.73
N ALA A 40 3.80 -11.19 -6.70
CA ALA A 40 4.66 -10.37 -5.85
C ALA A 40 4.58 -8.88 -6.21
N ASN A 41 4.57 -8.54 -7.50
CA ASN A 41 4.42 -7.16 -7.95
C ASN A 41 3.03 -6.60 -7.60
N SER A 42 1.97 -7.40 -7.73
CA SER A 42 0.61 -7.00 -7.36
C SER A 42 0.49 -6.72 -5.87
N GLU A 43 1.07 -7.55 -5.01
CA GLU A 43 1.07 -7.34 -3.56
C GLU A 43 1.82 -6.06 -3.16
N ALA A 44 3.00 -5.83 -3.77
CA ALA A 44 3.76 -4.61 -3.56
C ALA A 44 2.98 -3.36 -4.02
N ALA A 45 2.33 -3.43 -5.19
CA ALA A 45 1.52 -2.34 -5.72
C ALA A 45 0.31 -2.03 -4.82
N THR A 46 -0.39 -3.06 -4.33
CA THR A 46 -1.51 -2.89 -3.39
C THR A 46 -1.03 -2.24 -2.10
N THR A 47 0.05 -2.74 -1.50
CA THR A 47 0.62 -2.19 -0.26
C THR A 47 0.98 -0.70 -0.43
N GLN A 48 1.59 -0.34 -1.55
CA GLN A 48 1.93 1.04 -1.86
C GLN A 48 0.68 1.92 -2.05
N SER A 49 -0.34 1.40 -2.74
CA SER A 49 -1.61 2.09 -2.97
C SER A 49 -2.34 2.35 -1.66
N GLU A 50 -2.52 1.34 -0.81
CA GLU A 50 -3.19 1.48 0.48
C GLU A 50 -2.45 2.45 1.40
N GLY A 51 -1.12 2.45 1.37
CA GLY A 51 -0.29 3.42 2.10
C GLY A 51 -0.44 4.85 1.61
N ILE A 52 -0.61 5.06 0.29
CA ILE A 52 -0.90 6.38 -0.29
C ILE A 52 -2.29 6.85 0.13
N ILE A 53 -3.31 5.98 0.00
CA ILE A 53 -4.68 6.30 0.40
C ILE A 53 -4.74 6.71 1.88
N ALA A 54 -4.12 5.93 2.77
CA ALA A 54 -4.06 6.27 4.19
C ALA A 54 -3.38 7.63 4.41
N LYS A 55 -2.34 7.97 3.64
CA LYS A 55 -1.67 9.27 3.76
C LYS A 55 -2.57 10.42 3.26
N GLU A 56 -3.22 10.26 2.12
CA GLU A 56 -4.15 11.27 1.56
C GLU A 56 -5.33 11.51 2.50
N MET A 57 -5.82 10.46 3.16
CA MET A 57 -6.84 10.57 4.21
C MET A 57 -6.33 11.35 5.43
N ALA A 58 -5.07 11.15 5.85
CA ALA A 58 -4.47 11.90 6.95
C ALA A 58 -4.29 13.38 6.57
N ASP A 59 -3.78 13.66 5.37
CA ASP A 59 -3.60 15.01 4.84
C ASP A 59 -4.96 15.74 4.75
N SER A 60 -6.01 15.05 4.26
CA SER A 60 -7.38 15.59 4.23
C SER A 60 -7.91 15.90 5.63
N GLY A 61 -7.59 15.08 6.63
CA GLY A 61 -7.96 15.35 8.02
C GLY A 61 -7.35 16.64 8.56
N ILE A 62 -6.10 16.96 8.18
CA ILE A 62 -5.48 18.24 8.52
C ILE A 62 -6.26 19.41 7.90
N GLU A 63 -6.65 19.31 6.63
CA GLU A 63 -7.42 20.36 5.95
C GLU A 63 -8.78 20.60 6.61
N VAL A 64 -9.48 19.52 6.97
CA VAL A 64 -10.75 19.61 7.70
C VAL A 64 -10.55 20.30 9.05
N ALA A 65 -9.49 19.97 9.79
CA ALA A 65 -9.19 20.67 11.04
C ALA A 65 -8.83 22.14 10.84
N MET A 66 -8.12 22.49 9.78
CA MET A 66 -7.84 23.90 9.47
C MET A 66 -9.13 24.68 9.22
N LEU A 67 -10.11 24.09 8.51
CA LEU A 67 -11.43 24.68 8.33
C LEU A 67 -12.20 24.75 9.66
N GLY A 68 -12.08 23.72 10.51
CA GLY A 68 -12.64 23.67 11.85
C GLY A 68 -12.13 24.82 12.73
N ILE A 69 -10.81 25.05 12.75
CA ILE A 69 -10.17 26.15 13.47
C ILE A 69 -10.61 27.52 12.92
N LEU A 70 -10.72 27.67 11.61
CA LEU A 70 -11.23 28.91 10.99
C LEU A 70 -12.68 29.22 11.38
N ARG A 71 -13.49 28.17 11.62
CA ARG A 71 -14.90 28.30 11.99
C ARG A 71 -15.11 28.51 13.49
N ASP A 72 -14.38 27.78 14.32
CA ASP A 72 -14.47 27.81 15.79
C ASP A 72 -13.08 27.70 16.41
N ASN A 73 -12.35 28.82 16.38
CA ASN A 73 -10.95 28.86 16.78
C ASN A 73 -10.72 28.40 18.22
N ASP A 74 -11.60 28.76 19.15
CA ASP A 74 -11.32 28.58 20.58
C ASP A 74 -11.75 27.20 21.09
N ASN A 75 -12.73 26.56 20.46
CA ASN A 75 -13.31 25.31 20.96
C ASN A 75 -13.12 24.10 20.04
N TYR A 76 -12.60 24.28 18.82
CA TYR A 76 -12.36 23.14 17.93
C TYR A 76 -11.19 22.28 18.44
N THR A 77 -11.49 21.03 18.82
CA THR A 77 -10.54 20.04 19.34
C THR A 77 -10.28 18.88 18.38
N GLY A 78 -10.91 18.87 17.22
CA GLY A 78 -10.82 17.80 16.23
C GLY A 78 -12.10 16.98 16.10
N GLU A 79 -12.04 15.95 15.27
CA GLU A 79 -13.18 15.09 14.93
C GLU A 79 -12.71 13.74 14.39
N THR A 80 -13.65 12.80 14.25
CA THR A 80 -13.40 11.53 13.57
C THR A 80 -14.21 11.48 12.29
N ILE A 81 -13.53 11.25 11.18
CA ILE A 81 -14.09 11.18 9.83
C ILE A 81 -14.02 9.71 9.40
N THR A 82 -15.14 9.14 8.98
CA THR A 82 -15.19 7.80 8.40
C THR A 82 -15.49 7.91 6.92
N ASP A 83 -14.66 7.29 6.09
CA ASP A 83 -14.88 7.20 4.65
C ASP A 83 -15.98 6.17 4.33
N LEU A 84 -16.57 6.30 3.14
CA LEU A 84 -17.55 5.37 2.57
C LEU A 84 -17.04 3.92 2.51
N ASN A 85 -15.72 3.73 2.38
CA ASN A 85 -15.09 2.41 2.30
C ASN A 85 -14.66 1.85 3.68
N GLY A 86 -15.02 2.53 4.78
CA GLY A 86 -14.73 2.07 6.15
C GLY A 86 -13.37 2.50 6.71
N GLY A 87 -12.56 3.25 5.94
CA GLY A 87 -11.37 3.92 6.47
C GLY A 87 -11.76 4.98 7.51
N THR A 88 -10.90 5.22 8.49
CA THR A 88 -11.17 6.18 9.59
C THR A 88 -9.99 7.14 9.78
N THR A 89 -10.28 8.43 9.84
CA THR A 89 -9.34 9.49 10.18
C THR A 89 -9.73 10.13 11.50
N VAL A 90 -8.85 10.08 12.49
CA VAL A 90 -9.00 10.76 13.78
C VAL A 90 -8.13 11.99 13.77
N VAL A 91 -8.75 13.15 13.88
CA VAL A 91 -8.08 14.43 13.95
C VAL A 91 -8.17 14.97 15.38
N THR A 92 -7.04 15.44 15.91
CA THR A 92 -6.96 16.04 17.24
C THR A 92 -6.26 17.39 17.12
N VAL A 93 -6.87 18.43 17.69
CA VAL A 93 -6.30 19.78 17.74
C VAL A 93 -6.04 20.13 19.20
N THR A 94 -4.79 20.50 19.48
CA THR A 94 -4.36 20.91 20.83
C THR A 94 -3.65 22.26 20.78
N GLY A 95 -3.61 22.97 21.90
CA GLY A 95 -2.94 24.27 22.00
C GLY A 95 -3.87 25.48 21.90
N GLY A 96 -3.30 26.65 22.16
CA GLY A 96 -4.00 27.95 22.20
C GLY A 96 -3.79 28.75 20.92
N SER A 97 -2.98 29.81 20.99
CA SER A 97 -2.65 30.66 19.84
C SER A 97 -1.78 29.96 18.79
N ILE A 98 -0.95 29.02 19.25
CA ILE A 98 -0.27 28.03 18.42
C ILE A 98 -0.99 26.70 18.66
N LYS A 99 -1.48 26.11 17.57
CA LYS A 99 -2.24 24.85 17.61
C LYS A 99 -1.45 23.76 16.90
N THR A 100 -1.41 22.58 17.49
CA THR A 100 -0.91 21.36 16.86
C THR A 100 -2.09 20.55 16.39
N ILE A 101 -2.10 20.22 15.10
CA ILE A 101 -3.09 19.35 14.46
C ILE A 101 -2.43 18.01 14.23
N ASP A 102 -2.89 16.98 14.92
CA ASP A 102 -2.55 15.58 14.67
C ASP A 102 -3.68 14.94 13.85
N SER A 103 -3.35 14.32 12.72
CA SER A 103 -4.29 13.54 11.92
C SER A 103 -3.78 12.12 11.76
N ILE A 104 -4.54 11.15 12.25
CA ILE A 104 -4.25 9.71 12.18
C ILE A 104 -5.29 9.06 11.29
N ALA A 105 -4.88 8.61 10.10
CA ALA A 105 -5.75 7.88 9.20
C ALA A 105 -5.42 6.38 9.20
N THR A 106 -6.47 5.57 9.16
CA THR A 106 -6.43 4.12 9.09
C THR A 106 -7.24 3.65 7.90
N ASN A 107 -6.60 2.93 6.98
CA ASN A 107 -7.26 2.23 5.89
C ASN A 107 -6.85 0.74 5.92
N GLY A 108 -7.77 -0.14 6.29
CA GLY A 108 -7.46 -1.54 6.57
C GLY A 108 -6.42 -1.69 7.69
N SER A 109 -5.26 -2.28 7.36
CA SER A 109 -4.10 -2.41 8.25
C SER A 109 -3.09 -1.27 8.15
N PHE A 110 -3.29 -0.32 7.24
CA PHE A 110 -2.36 0.77 6.98
C PHE A 110 -2.73 1.97 7.84
N VAL A 111 -1.75 2.47 8.59
CA VAL A 111 -1.90 3.64 9.45
C VAL A 111 -0.90 4.69 9.01
N LYS A 112 -1.37 5.93 8.85
CA LYS A 112 -0.55 7.09 8.54
C LYS A 112 -0.88 8.22 9.50
N LYS A 113 0.16 8.88 10.01
CA LYS A 113 0.02 10.01 10.92
C LYS A 113 0.74 11.22 10.36
N VAL A 114 0.02 12.34 10.33
CA VAL A 114 0.53 13.63 9.87
C VAL A 114 0.30 14.66 10.97
N GLU A 115 1.29 15.50 11.19
CA GLU A 115 1.27 16.59 12.15
C GLU A 115 1.53 17.92 11.42
N VAL A 116 0.73 18.93 11.77
CA VAL A 116 0.94 20.32 11.33
C VAL A 116 0.77 21.26 12.52
N ILE A 117 1.71 22.18 12.69
CA ILE A 117 1.58 23.29 13.62
C ILE A 117 1.02 24.48 12.84
N VAL A 118 -0.06 25.06 13.36
CA VAL A 118 -0.71 26.26 12.81
C VAL A 118 -0.74 27.37 13.86
N THR A 119 -0.75 28.62 13.40
CA THR A 119 -0.96 29.79 14.24
C THR A 119 -2.25 30.47 13.82
N TYR A 120 -3.08 30.89 14.78
CA TYR A 120 -4.27 31.67 14.48
C TYR A 120 -4.17 33.04 15.15
N SER A 121 -4.07 34.11 14.35
CA SER A 121 -3.98 35.49 14.84
C SER A 121 -4.65 36.45 13.88
N ASN A 122 -5.38 37.43 14.41
CA ASN A 122 -6.10 38.43 13.60
C ASN A 122 -7.00 37.81 12.53
N ASN A 123 -7.65 36.68 12.85
CA ASN A 123 -8.51 35.94 11.93
C ASN A 123 -7.79 35.38 10.69
N VAL A 124 -6.46 35.22 10.77
CA VAL A 124 -5.61 34.63 9.74
C VAL A 124 -4.97 33.36 10.31
N LEU A 125 -5.11 32.27 9.56
CA LEU A 125 -4.43 31.01 9.84
C LEU A 125 -3.08 31.01 9.11
N GLY A 126 -2.01 31.00 9.89
CA GLY A 126 -0.64 30.87 9.43
C GLY A 126 -0.14 29.43 9.60
N ILE A 127 0.64 28.96 8.64
CA ILE A 127 1.23 27.62 8.65
C ILE A 127 2.75 27.80 8.80
N PRO A 128 3.27 27.90 10.05
CA PRO A 128 4.71 28.07 10.27
C PRO A 128 5.54 26.84 9.90
N THR A 129 4.93 25.65 9.87
CA THR A 129 5.63 24.37 9.60
C THR A 129 5.00 23.61 8.45
N TYR A 130 5.81 22.85 7.71
CA TYR A 130 5.32 21.93 6.68
C TYR A 130 4.60 20.71 7.27
N TRP A 131 3.87 19.99 6.42
CA TRP A 131 3.20 18.72 6.71
C TRP A 131 4.24 17.69 7.05
N LYS A 132 4.28 17.31 8.32
CA LYS A 132 5.27 16.38 8.82
C LYS A 132 4.59 15.04 9.03
N GLU A 133 4.97 14.07 8.21
CA GLU A 133 4.66 12.67 8.51
C GLU A 133 5.41 12.27 9.78
N ILE A 134 4.69 11.65 10.72
CA ILE A 134 5.23 11.21 12.00
C ILE A 134 4.91 9.73 12.19
N ASN A 135 5.81 9.04 12.91
CA ASN A 135 5.69 7.61 13.20
C ASN A 135 4.70 7.33 14.32
#